data_AF-A0A973X1W2-F1
#
_entry.id   AF-A0A973X1W2-F1
#
_cell.length_a   1.000
_cell.length_b   1.000
_cell.length_c   1.000
_cell.angle_alpha   90.00
_cell.angle_beta   90.00
_cell.angle_gamma   90.00
#
_symmetry.space_group_name_H-M   'P 1'
#
loop_
_entity.id
_entity.type
_entity.pdbx_description
1 polymer ?
#
loop_
_entity_poly.entity_id
_entity_poly.type
_entity_poly.pdbx_seq_one_letter_code
_entity_poly.pdbx_strand_id
1 'polypeptide(L)'
;MTRWKFTRTAVLALACVSAALSIGVAGAQAPQPATSTKAMNIGDVLTGQLNAMRSRAKGKRISTFQLVSEPRRLPPPSGLCNLETGPETFQIVTASDAEAAQLKGLIGKEISLKVTAVACAEEAGVMSEAVVTKWSVVGKP
;
A
#
# COMPACT_ATOMS: atom_id res chain seq x y z
N MET A 1 52.70 -7.68 24.33
CA MET A 1 53.31 -7.59 25.67
C MET A 1 52.81 -6.27 26.23
N THR A 2 51.88 -6.22 27.19
CA THR A 2 52.08 -6.52 28.61
C THR A 2 50.77 -6.92 29.28
N ARG A 3 50.91 -7.82 30.25
CA ARG A 3 49.86 -8.43 31.06
C ARG A 3 49.63 -7.58 32.31
N TRP A 4 48.40 -7.49 32.81
CA TRP A 4 48.19 -7.37 34.26
C TRP A 4 46.97 -8.19 34.68
N LYS A 5 47.23 -9.06 35.66
CA LYS A 5 46.40 -10.10 36.24
C LYS A 5 45.66 -9.62 37.50
N PHE A 6 44.78 -10.51 37.97
CA PHE A 6 44.11 -10.61 39.28
C PHE A 6 42.80 -9.81 39.36
N THR A 7 41.70 -10.34 39.89
CA THR A 7 41.64 -11.15 41.12
C THR A 7 40.38 -12.04 41.17
N ARG A 8 40.51 -13.20 41.79
CA ARG A 8 39.43 -14.09 42.25
C ARG A 8 38.88 -13.60 43.59
N THR A 9 37.56 -13.55 43.76
CA THR A 9 36.79 -13.70 45.02
C THR A 9 35.32 -13.88 44.60
N ALA A 10 34.62 -15.02 44.77
CA ALA A 10 34.23 -15.76 45.97
C ALA A 10 32.94 -15.21 46.65
N VAL A 11 31.86 -16.02 46.54
CA VAL A 11 30.95 -16.45 47.63
C VAL A 11 29.63 -15.68 47.89
N LEU A 12 28.62 -16.49 48.25
CA LEU A 12 27.27 -16.24 48.83
C LEU A 12 26.14 -15.93 47.83
N ALA A 13 25.30 -16.90 47.47
CA ALA A 13 24.19 -17.49 48.26
C ALA A 13 23.13 -16.45 48.66
N LEU A 14 21.94 -16.50 48.02
CA LEU A 14 20.68 -16.38 48.74
C LEU A 14 19.50 -16.84 47.87
N ALA A 15 18.64 -17.64 48.48
CA ALA A 15 17.42 -18.19 47.94
C ALA A 15 16.41 -17.10 47.53
N CYS A 16 15.73 -17.32 46.42
CA CYS A 16 14.42 -16.71 46.16
C CYS A 16 13.43 -17.82 45.79
N VAL A 17 12.76 -18.36 46.81
CA VAL A 17 11.46 -18.99 46.65
C VAL A 17 10.46 -17.87 46.39
N SER A 18 9.78 -17.90 45.26
CA SER A 18 8.50 -17.19 45.05
C SER A 18 7.72 -17.93 43.97
N ALA A 19 6.96 -18.92 44.39
CA ALA A 19 5.85 -19.43 43.60
C ALA A 19 4.75 -18.36 43.60
N ALA A 20 4.57 -17.68 42.46
CA ALA A 20 3.42 -16.84 42.19
C ALA A 20 2.84 -17.25 40.84
N LEU A 21 2.01 -18.29 40.85
CA LEU A 21 1.11 -18.63 39.74
C LEU A 21 -0.07 -17.65 39.79
N SER A 22 0.18 -16.44 39.29
CA SER A 22 -0.83 -15.40 39.14
C SER A 22 -1.53 -15.55 37.79
N ILE A 23 -2.78 -16.02 37.87
CA ILE A 23 -3.97 -15.45 37.23
C ILE A 23 -3.81 -15.00 35.75
N GLY A 24 -4.44 -15.78 34.88
CA GLY A 24 -5.34 -15.30 33.83
C GLY A 24 -4.77 -14.35 32.76
N VAL A 25 -4.58 -14.88 31.56
CA VAL A 25 -5.40 -14.43 30.43
C VAL A 25 -5.47 -15.58 29.43
N ALA A 26 -6.58 -16.32 29.46
CA ALA A 26 -7.08 -16.92 28.24
C ALA A 26 -7.57 -15.74 27.39
N GLY A 27 -6.61 -15.02 26.81
CA GLY A 27 -6.86 -14.13 25.70
C GLY A 27 -7.28 -15.03 24.56
N ALA A 28 -8.57 -15.38 24.54
CA ALA A 28 -9.25 -15.73 23.32
C ALA A 28 -8.76 -14.73 22.28
N GLN A 29 -7.98 -15.22 21.32
CA GLN A 29 -7.63 -14.49 20.14
C GLN A 29 -8.97 -14.20 19.46
N ALA A 30 -9.57 -13.06 19.81
CA ALA A 30 -10.63 -12.49 19.00
C ALA A 30 -10.06 -12.50 17.58
N PRO A 31 -10.79 -13.04 16.59
CA PRO A 31 -10.36 -12.95 15.21
C PRO A 31 -10.08 -11.47 14.98
N GLN A 32 -8.82 -11.13 14.68
CA GLN A 32 -8.50 -9.79 14.22
C GLN A 32 -9.50 -9.51 13.11
N PRO A 33 -10.27 -8.41 13.15
CA PRO A 33 -11.19 -8.12 12.08
C PRO A 33 -10.35 -8.10 10.82
N ALA A 34 -10.57 -9.08 9.93
CA ALA A 34 -10.04 -9.03 8.58
C ALA A 34 -10.45 -7.66 8.08
N THR A 35 -9.48 -6.76 7.95
CA THR A 35 -9.72 -5.38 7.51
C THR A 35 -10.37 -5.51 6.16
N SER A 36 -11.70 -5.41 6.11
CA SER A 36 -12.43 -5.67 4.87
C SER A 36 -12.09 -4.52 3.94
N THR A 37 -11.11 -4.75 3.06
CA THR A 37 -10.72 -3.80 2.04
C THR A 37 -11.96 -3.25 1.37
N LYS A 38 -12.09 -1.92 1.32
CA LYS A 38 -13.27 -1.27 0.79
C LYS A 38 -13.49 -1.70 -0.65
N ALA A 39 -14.62 -2.36 -0.91
CA ALA A 39 -15.02 -2.74 -2.26
C ALA A 39 -15.16 -1.48 -3.13
N MET A 40 -14.64 -1.57 -4.34
CA MET A 40 -14.79 -0.56 -5.39
C MET A 40 -15.61 -1.16 -6.53
N ASN A 41 -16.69 -0.49 -6.88
CA ASN A 41 -17.53 -0.81 -8.02
C ASN A 41 -17.19 0.07 -9.22
N ILE A 42 -17.64 -0.35 -10.39
CA ILE A 42 -17.61 0.50 -11.58
C ILE A 42 -18.52 1.71 -11.32
N GLY A 43 -17.97 2.91 -11.52
CA GLY A 43 -18.61 4.18 -11.25
C GLY A 43 -18.30 4.78 -9.88
N ASP A 44 -17.56 4.06 -9.02
CA ASP A 44 -17.15 4.59 -7.73
C ASP A 44 -16.03 5.63 -7.87
N VAL A 45 -15.91 6.47 -6.83
CA VAL A 45 -14.86 7.46 -6.71
C VAL A 45 -13.65 6.85 -6.00
N LEU A 46 -12.50 7.00 -6.64
CA LEU A 46 -11.18 6.70 -6.14
C LEU A 46 -10.49 8.02 -5.81
N THR A 47 -10.22 8.24 -4.53
CA THR A 47 -9.59 9.46 -4.03
C THR A 47 -8.20 9.11 -3.52
N GLY A 48 -7.22 9.93 -3.89
CA GLY A 48 -5.85 9.69 -3.51
C GLY A 48 -4.89 10.73 -4.06
N GLN A 49 -3.61 10.58 -3.70
CA GLN A 49 -2.58 11.49 -4.18
C GLN A 49 -2.12 11.10 -5.58
N LEU A 50 -2.21 12.04 -6.52
CA LEU A 50 -1.72 11.85 -7.88
C LEU A 50 -0.22 12.09 -7.95
N ASN A 51 0.51 11.07 -8.37
CA ASN A 51 1.95 11.09 -8.62
C ASN A 51 2.24 10.88 -10.10
N ALA A 52 3.43 11.33 -10.53
CA ALA A 52 3.93 11.08 -11.87
C ALA A 52 5.30 10.39 -11.79
N MET A 53 5.37 9.20 -12.36
CA MET A 53 6.61 8.48 -12.55
C MET A 53 7.18 8.79 -13.93
N ARG A 54 8.51 8.96 -13.99
CA ARG A 54 9.22 9.13 -15.27
C ARG A 54 9.64 7.76 -15.75
N SER A 55 9.04 7.30 -16.85
CA SER A 55 9.48 6.10 -17.56
C SER A 55 10.14 6.47 -18.89
N ARG A 56 10.95 5.55 -19.43
CA ARG A 56 11.45 5.64 -20.80
C ARG A 56 10.89 4.48 -21.60
N ALA A 57 10.14 4.78 -22.66
CA ALA A 57 9.77 3.80 -23.67
C ALA A 57 10.43 4.18 -24.98
N LYS A 58 11.15 3.24 -25.60
CA LYS A 58 11.86 3.45 -26.89
C LYS A 58 12.73 4.72 -26.90
N GLY A 59 13.41 5.01 -25.78
CA GLY A 59 14.30 6.18 -25.64
C GLY A 59 13.60 7.52 -25.35
N LYS A 60 12.27 7.61 -25.47
CA LYS A 60 11.50 8.82 -25.16
C LYS A 60 11.03 8.81 -23.70
N ARG A 61 11.16 9.96 -23.01
CA ARG A 61 10.61 10.14 -21.66
C ARG A 61 9.08 10.23 -21.74
N ILE A 62 8.40 9.37 -21.00
CA ILE A 62 6.94 9.34 -20.89
C ILE A 62 6.58 9.51 -19.42
N SER A 63 5.55 10.31 -19.15
CA SER A 63 4.96 10.44 -17.82
C SER A 63 3.94 9.34 -17.63
N THR A 64 4.17 8.46 -16.66
CA THR A 64 3.18 7.49 -16.18
C THR A 64 2.53 8.10 -14.94
N PHE A 65 1.21 8.15 -14.92
CA PHE A 65 0.46 8.69 -13.78
C PHE A 65 0.06 7.56 -12.84
N GLN A 66 0.24 7.79 -11.55
CA GLN A 66 -0.11 6.84 -10.50
C GLN A 66 -0.92 7.55 -9.43
N LEU A 67 -2.06 7.00 -9.07
CA LEU A 67 -2.87 7.43 -7.95
C LEU A 67 -2.59 6.51 -6.77
N VAL A 68 -2.21 7.08 -5.63
CA VAL A 68 -2.01 6.35 -4.38
C VAL A 68 -3.21 6.62 -3.48
N SER A 69 -3.98 5.58 -3.18
CA SER A 69 -5.20 5.66 -2.37
C SER A 69 -5.18 4.62 -1.26
N GLU A 70 -6.21 4.66 -0.40
CA GLU A 70 -6.50 3.54 0.49
C GLU A 70 -6.67 2.23 -0.30
N PRO A 71 -6.37 1.07 0.30
CA PRO A 71 -6.57 -0.24 -0.32
C PRO A 71 -8.00 -0.43 -0.82
N ARG A 72 -8.17 -0.82 -2.08
CA ARG A 72 -9.51 -1.12 -2.65
C ARG A 72 -9.60 -2.52 -3.18
N ARG A 73 -10.73 -3.17 -2.92
CA ARG A 73 -11.06 -4.45 -3.52
C ARG A 73 -11.76 -4.18 -4.84
N LEU A 74 -11.13 -4.59 -5.94
CA LEU A 74 -11.68 -4.50 -7.28
C LEU A 74 -12.94 -5.37 -7.44
N PRO A 75 -13.80 -5.04 -8.44
CA PRO A 75 -14.91 -5.90 -8.81
C PRO A 75 -14.45 -7.33 -9.13
N PRO A 76 -15.27 -8.35 -8.85
CA PRO A 76 -15.00 -9.72 -9.31
C PRO A 76 -14.82 -9.74 -10.85
N PRO A 77 -13.93 -10.59 -11.40
CA PRO A 77 -13.14 -11.64 -10.73
C PRO A 77 -11.83 -11.14 -10.09
N SER A 78 -11.45 -9.88 -10.32
CA SER A 78 -10.13 -9.34 -9.97
C SER A 78 -9.89 -9.20 -8.46
N GLY A 79 -10.93 -9.01 -7.66
CA GLY A 79 -10.87 -9.09 -6.20
C GLY A 79 -9.78 -8.18 -5.60
N LEU A 80 -8.74 -8.77 -5.01
CA LEU A 80 -7.62 -8.02 -4.39
C LEU A 80 -6.36 -7.98 -5.28
N CYS A 81 -6.42 -8.38 -6.54
CA CYS A 81 -5.24 -8.52 -7.41
C CYS A 81 -4.15 -9.44 -6.85
N ASN A 82 -4.55 -10.52 -6.19
CA ASN A 82 -3.66 -11.44 -5.47
C ASN A 82 -2.83 -10.77 -4.35
N LEU A 83 -3.29 -9.62 -3.84
CA LEU A 83 -2.72 -8.94 -2.68
C LEU A 83 -3.52 -9.26 -1.41
N GLU A 84 -2.87 -9.18 -0.25
CA GLU A 84 -3.53 -9.44 1.04
C GLU A 84 -4.58 -8.36 1.38
N THR A 85 -4.27 -7.10 1.08
CA THR A 85 -5.11 -5.94 1.40
C THR A 85 -5.74 -5.29 0.16
N GLY A 86 -5.41 -5.72 -1.05
CA GLY A 86 -5.87 -5.11 -2.31
C GLY A 86 -4.99 -3.94 -2.77
N PRO A 87 -5.13 -3.49 -4.03
CA PRO A 87 -4.32 -2.42 -4.59
C PRO A 87 -4.48 -1.10 -3.83
N GLU A 88 -3.35 -0.50 -3.47
CA GLU A 88 -3.20 0.87 -2.96
C GLU A 88 -2.70 1.80 -4.08
N THR A 89 -2.08 1.23 -5.11
CA THR A 89 -1.46 1.94 -6.21
C THR A 89 -2.17 1.65 -7.55
N PHE A 90 -2.63 2.72 -8.19
CA PHE A 90 -3.41 2.65 -9.42
C PHE A 90 -2.71 3.43 -10.53
N GLN A 91 -2.25 2.75 -11.57
CA GLN A 91 -1.77 3.42 -12.78
C GLN A 91 -2.94 3.98 -13.55
N ILE A 92 -2.90 5.28 -13.87
CA ILE A 92 -3.94 5.97 -14.62
C ILE A 92 -3.52 6.04 -16.10
N VAL A 93 -4.20 5.28 -16.96
CA VAL A 93 -3.96 5.29 -18.40
C VAL A 93 -4.67 6.49 -19.01
N THR A 94 -3.93 7.29 -19.77
CA THR A 94 -4.48 8.43 -20.51
C THR A 94 -4.74 8.01 -21.95
N ALA A 95 -5.95 8.25 -22.45
CA ALA A 95 -6.34 7.93 -23.82
C ALA A 95 -6.02 9.06 -24.81
N SER A 96 -5.71 10.27 -24.32
CA SER A 96 -5.39 11.43 -25.13
C SER A 96 -4.39 12.38 -24.47
N ASP A 97 -3.76 13.24 -25.27
CA ASP A 97 -2.86 14.29 -24.76
C ASP A 97 -3.59 15.30 -23.86
N ALA A 98 -4.90 15.50 -24.06
CA ALA A 98 -5.72 16.36 -23.23
C ALA A 98 -5.89 15.80 -21.80
N GLU A 99 -6.15 14.49 -21.68
CA GLU A 99 -6.19 13.82 -20.38
C GLU A 99 -4.83 13.84 -19.69
N ALA A 100 -3.75 13.60 -20.44
CA ALA A 100 -2.40 13.69 -19.92
C ALA A 100 -2.06 15.12 -19.44
N ALA A 101 -2.49 16.15 -20.16
CA ALA A 101 -2.32 17.55 -19.74
C ALA A 101 -3.14 17.87 -18.48
N GLN A 102 -4.37 17.35 -18.40
CA GLN A 102 -5.23 17.50 -17.22
C GLN A 102 -4.57 16.90 -15.98
N LEU A 103 -4.08 15.66 -16.06
CA LEU A 103 -3.40 15.02 -14.94
C LEU A 103 -2.06 15.70 -14.59
N LYS A 104 -1.31 16.18 -15.59
CA LYS A 104 -0.06 16.94 -15.35
C LYS A 104 -0.28 18.14 -14.44
N GLY A 105 -1.39 18.87 -14.63
CA GLY A 105 -1.73 20.03 -13.78
C GLY A 105 -2.12 19.68 -12.34
N LEU A 106 -2.37 18.40 -12.06
CA LEU A 106 -2.85 17.91 -10.77
C LEU A 106 -1.80 17.06 -10.02
N ILE A 107 -0.59 16.90 -10.58
CA ILE A 107 0.49 16.13 -9.94
C ILE A 107 0.84 16.73 -8.58
N GLY A 108 1.06 15.85 -7.60
CA GLY A 108 1.39 16.17 -6.21
C GLY A 108 0.17 16.53 -5.36
N LYS A 109 -1.04 16.52 -5.93
CA LYS A 109 -2.26 16.88 -5.23
C LYS A 109 -3.15 15.67 -5.01
N GLU A 110 -4.03 15.75 -4.02
CA GLU A 110 -5.12 14.79 -3.85
C GLU A 110 -6.22 15.08 -4.89
N ILE A 111 -6.65 14.05 -5.60
CA ILE A 111 -7.73 14.14 -6.59
C ILE A 111 -8.74 13.03 -6.39
N SER A 112 -9.94 13.25 -6.91
CA SER A 112 -11.00 12.25 -6.94
C SER A 112 -11.32 11.88 -8.38
N LEU A 113 -11.09 10.62 -8.73
CA LEU A 113 -11.38 10.05 -10.04
C LEU A 113 -12.60 9.13 -9.97
N LYS A 114 -13.58 9.33 -10.85
CA LYS A 114 -14.64 8.35 -11.05
C LYS A 114 -14.11 7.23 -11.95
N VAL A 115 -13.99 6.03 -11.42
CA VAL A 115 -13.41 4.88 -12.12
C VAL A 115 -14.49 4.13 -12.89
N THR A 116 -14.32 4.01 -14.21
CA THR A 116 -15.28 3.29 -15.09
C THR A 116 -14.72 1.96 -15.59
N ALA A 117 -13.40 1.80 -15.64
CA ALA A 117 -12.76 0.52 -15.93
C ALA A 117 -11.43 0.41 -15.19
N VAL A 118 -11.23 -0.71 -14.52
CA VAL A 118 -10.05 -1.03 -13.72
C VAL A 118 -9.75 -2.53 -13.85
N ALA A 119 -8.47 -2.88 -13.87
CA ALA A 119 -7.98 -4.25 -13.91
C ALA A 119 -6.73 -4.37 -13.03
N CYS A 120 -6.34 -5.60 -12.68
CA CYS A 120 -5.07 -5.84 -12.02
C CYS A 120 -3.92 -5.61 -13.00
N ALA A 121 -2.80 -5.11 -12.49
CA ALA A 121 -1.60 -4.89 -13.27
C ALA A 121 -0.83 -6.21 -13.45
N GLU A 122 -1.17 -6.94 -14.50
CA GLU A 122 -0.49 -8.21 -14.85
C GLU A 122 0.52 -8.02 -16.01
N GLU A 123 0.54 -6.84 -16.63
CA GLU A 123 1.41 -6.52 -17.75
C GLU A 123 2.84 -6.19 -17.29
N ALA A 124 3.83 -6.81 -17.95
CA ALA A 124 5.24 -6.51 -17.73
C ALA A 124 5.53 -5.01 -18.01
N GLY A 125 6.04 -4.30 -17.00
CA GLY A 125 6.39 -2.88 -17.09
C GLY A 125 5.39 -1.93 -16.42
N VAL A 126 4.29 -2.45 -15.88
CA VAL A 126 3.41 -1.70 -14.98
C VAL A 126 4.00 -1.74 -13.57
N MET A 127 4.24 -0.57 -12.99
CA MET A 127 4.85 -0.41 -11.65
C MET A 127 3.81 -0.21 -10.53
N SER A 128 2.53 -0.35 -10.87
CA SER A 128 1.40 -0.21 -9.96
C SER A 128 0.68 -1.55 -9.83
N GLU A 129 -0.17 -1.70 -8.82
CA GLU A 129 -0.89 -2.95 -8.54
C GLU A 129 -2.15 -3.13 -9.39
N ALA A 130 -2.78 -2.01 -9.76
CA ALA A 130 -3.94 -1.98 -10.63
C ALA A 130 -3.81 -0.91 -11.71
N VAL A 131 -4.54 -1.09 -12.81
CA VAL A 131 -4.56 -0.17 -13.96
C VAL A 131 -5.98 0.32 -14.16
N VAL A 132 -6.15 1.64 -14.17
CA VAL A 132 -7.41 2.33 -14.46
C VAL A 132 -7.36 2.84 -15.89
N THR A 133 -8.20 2.28 -16.76
CA THR A 133 -8.21 2.57 -18.20
C THR A 133 -9.32 3.50 -18.64
N LYS A 134 -10.40 3.61 -17.86
CA LYS A 134 -11.47 4.58 -18.09
C LYS A 134 -11.79 5.30 -16.80
N TRP A 135 -11.72 6.62 -16.83
CA TRP A 135 -11.90 7.46 -15.65
C TRP A 135 -12.30 8.88 -16.04
N SER A 136 -12.78 9.64 -15.05
CA SER A 136 -12.97 11.09 -15.18
C SER A 136 -12.67 11.80 -13.87
N VAL A 137 -12.11 13.01 -13.94
CA VAL A 137 -11.88 13.84 -12.74
C VAL A 137 -13.22 14.37 -12.26
N VAL A 138 -13.60 14.02 -11.02
CA VAL A 138 -14.86 14.48 -10.38
C VAL A 138 -14.62 15.40 -9.19
N GLY A 139 -13.39 15.42 -8.66
CA GLY A 139 -12.98 16.36 -7.63
C GLY A 139 -11.55 16.84 -7.87
N LYS A 140 -11.36 18.14 -7.71
CA LYS A 140 -10.06 18.80 -7.70
C LYS A 140 -9.82 19.37 -6.30
N PRO A 141 -8.55 19.46 -5.87
CA PRO A 141 -8.15 20.06 -4.60
C PRO A 141 -8.37 21.57 -4.60
#